data_AF-A0A6S6T293-F1
#
_entry.id   AF-A0A6S6T293-F1
#
_cell.length_a   1.000
_cell.length_b   1.000
_cell.length_c   1.000
_cell.angle_alpha   90.00
_cell.angle_beta   90.00
_cell.angle_gamma   90.00
#
_symmetry.space_group_name_H-M   'P 1'
#
loop_
_entity.id
_entity.type
_entity.pdbx_description
1 polymer ?
#
loop_
_entity_poly.entity_id
_entity_poly.type
_entity_poly.pdbx_seq_one_letter_code
_entity_poly.pdbx_strand_id
1 'polypeptide(L)'
;MDKRKTGVALFITLMVIASIMSIIAVSFTYLEKVQKDAGATSALIQANLLYANTVEVLKRFFPAGSDNSDKLALMYTMPLILSEGKSAFAVNLSCEALMIGVPINWLTSEQASGLQEKSNLVRDVLKYVIELYDIEDPNKLEQLLVERVIGKHVGNQDYEPRLKNKKGIVSKQQFDRILTNYALEYDDPKALKVPWNKYFSFVPTDKQTRIDGNYLSPEFISAAFDIPIEIVQDSWIVGESTLATFLKENAISTPINNKIYANKALNAMHCEETFAYKERQYKYKFNYIEGRSSNFEFNGQQ
;
A
#
# COMPACT_ATOMS: atom_id res chain seq x y z
N MET A 1 22.65 -60.21 -44.38
CA MET A 1 22.07 -59.43 -43.27
C MET A 1 21.04 -58.47 -43.86
N ASP A 2 19.78 -58.60 -43.48
CA ASP A 2 18.65 -57.95 -44.15
C ASP A 2 18.57 -56.45 -43.79
N LYS A 3 19.02 -55.59 -44.71
CA LYS A 3 19.14 -54.12 -44.53
C LYS A 3 17.82 -53.47 -44.06
N ARG A 4 16.68 -54.07 -44.40
CA ARG A 4 15.35 -53.59 -44.02
C ARG A 4 15.07 -53.77 -42.53
N LYS A 5 15.50 -54.89 -41.95
CA LYS A 5 15.37 -55.15 -40.49
C LYS A 5 16.29 -54.24 -39.68
N THR A 6 17.47 -53.94 -40.19
CA THR A 6 18.42 -53.01 -39.55
C THR A 6 17.90 -51.57 -39.58
N GLY A 7 17.29 -51.12 -40.68
CA GLY A 7 16.67 -49.79 -40.78
C GLY A 7 15.46 -49.62 -39.86
N VAL A 8 14.60 -50.64 -39.74
CA VAL A 8 13.45 -50.63 -38.80
C VAL A 8 13.93 -50.61 -37.35
N ALA A 9 14.94 -51.40 -36.99
CA ALA A 9 15.52 -51.39 -35.65
C ALA A 9 16.12 -50.01 -35.30
N LEU A 10 16.80 -49.36 -36.25
CA LEU A 10 17.35 -48.01 -36.07
C LEU A 10 16.25 -46.96 -35.87
N PHE A 11 15.14 -47.05 -36.61
CA PHE A 11 14.03 -46.11 -36.46
C PHE A 11 13.34 -46.26 -35.11
N ILE A 12 13.15 -47.50 -34.65
CA ILE A 12 12.59 -47.79 -33.32
C ILE A 12 13.51 -47.25 -32.22
N THR A 13 14.82 -47.48 -32.28
CA THR A 13 15.75 -46.95 -31.26
C THR A 13 15.77 -45.42 -31.26
N LEU A 14 15.74 -44.78 -32.43
CA LEU A 14 15.70 -43.32 -32.52
C LEU A 14 14.40 -42.73 -31.94
N MET A 15 13.27 -43.37 -32.20
CA MET A 15 11.97 -42.97 -31.65
C MET A 15 11.90 -43.15 -30.13
N VAL A 16 12.48 -44.24 -29.60
CA VAL A 16 12.59 -44.47 -28.15
C VAL A 16 13.49 -43.41 -27.51
N ILE A 17 14.65 -43.11 -28.10
CA ILE A 17 15.55 -42.05 -27.61
C ILE A 17 14.85 -40.69 -27.61
N ALA A 18 14.14 -40.34 -28.69
CA ALA A 18 13.39 -39.08 -28.76
C ALA A 18 12.29 -39.00 -27.69
N SER A 19 11.58 -40.09 -27.43
CA SER A 19 10.57 -40.17 -26.36
C SER A 19 11.19 -39.98 -24.97
N ILE A 20 12.31 -40.67 -24.69
CA ILE A 20 13.05 -40.52 -23.43
C ILE A 20 13.53 -39.07 -23.26
N MET A 21 14.10 -38.45 -24.31
CA MET A 21 14.52 -37.05 -24.25
C MET A 21 13.34 -36.09 -23.98
N SER A 22 12.18 -36.34 -24.60
CA SER A 22 10.97 -35.53 -24.34
C SER A 22 10.51 -35.64 -22.88
N ILE A 23 10.53 -36.85 -22.30
CA ILE A 23 10.16 -37.06 -20.89
C ILE A 23 11.15 -36.36 -19.95
N ILE A 24 12.44 -36.44 -20.27
CA ILE A 24 13.50 -35.78 -19.50
C ILE A 24 13.32 -34.25 -19.56
N ALA A 25 13.06 -33.69 -20.73
CA ALA A 25 12.84 -32.25 -20.90
C ALA A 25 11.64 -31.77 -20.07
N VAL A 26 10.51 -32.47 -20.14
CA VAL A 26 9.32 -32.16 -19.33
C VAL A 26 9.62 -32.27 -17.83
N SER A 27 10.36 -33.30 -17.42
CA SER A 27 10.77 -33.49 -16.02
C SER A 27 11.63 -32.33 -15.51
N PHE A 28 12.57 -31.84 -16.32
CA PHE A 28 13.39 -30.68 -15.96
C PHE A 28 12.54 -29.41 -15.82
N THR A 29 11.56 -29.18 -16.69
CA THR A 29 10.64 -28.05 -16.55
C THR A 29 9.84 -28.12 -15.25
N TYR A 30 9.40 -29.32 -14.85
CA TYR A 30 8.73 -29.50 -13.56
C TYR A 30 9.66 -29.26 -12.37
N LEU A 31 10.89 -29.76 -12.42
CA LEU A 31 11.89 -29.53 -11.36
C LEU A 31 12.23 -28.05 -11.22
N GLU A 32 12.40 -27.33 -12.33
CA GLU A 32 12.67 -25.89 -12.34
C GLU A 32 11.50 -25.11 -11.71
N LYS A 33 10.26 -25.47 -12.06
CA LYS A 33 9.06 -24.88 -11.43
C LYS A 33 9.03 -25.14 -9.93
N VAL A 34 9.25 -26.37 -9.50
CA VAL A 34 9.28 -26.73 -8.07
C VAL A 34 10.39 -25.98 -7.34
N GLN A 35 11.58 -25.85 -7.95
CA GLN A 35 12.69 -25.09 -7.39
C GLN A 35 12.35 -23.60 -7.25
N LYS A 36 11.69 -23.01 -8.25
CA LYS A 36 11.23 -21.62 -8.22
C LYS A 36 10.17 -21.38 -7.15
N ASP A 37 9.18 -22.26 -7.07
CA ASP A 37 8.09 -22.16 -6.08
C ASP A 37 8.64 -22.34 -4.66
N ALA A 38 9.50 -23.34 -4.43
CA ALA A 38 10.17 -23.53 -3.15
C ALA A 38 11.08 -22.34 -2.79
N GLY A 39 11.76 -21.75 -3.77
CA GLY A 39 12.55 -20.53 -3.60
C GLY A 39 11.70 -19.35 -3.14
N ALA A 40 10.56 -19.12 -3.78
CA ALA A 40 9.62 -18.05 -3.42
C ALA A 40 9.00 -18.25 -2.04
N THR A 41 8.58 -19.47 -1.70
CA THR A 41 8.08 -19.80 -0.35
C THR A 41 9.15 -19.59 0.71
N SER A 42 10.38 -20.02 0.44
CA SER A 42 11.53 -19.81 1.34
C SER A 42 11.82 -18.33 1.55
N ALA A 43 11.73 -17.52 0.50
CA ALA A 43 11.88 -16.07 0.59
C ALA A 43 10.74 -15.42 1.38
N LEU A 44 9.50 -15.89 1.23
CA LEU A 44 8.36 -15.42 2.03
C LEU A 44 8.55 -15.71 3.53
N ILE A 45 9.07 -16.88 3.89
CA ILE A 45 9.40 -17.22 5.28
C ILE A 45 10.47 -16.25 5.81
N GLN A 46 11.52 -16.01 5.01
CA GLN A 46 12.57 -15.05 5.38
C GLN A 46 12.00 -13.63 5.56
N ALA A 47 11.13 -13.18 4.63
CA ALA A 47 10.46 -11.89 4.73
C ALA A 47 9.64 -11.77 6.02
N ASN A 48 8.94 -12.84 6.44
CA ASN A 48 8.17 -12.83 7.67
C ASN A 48 9.05 -12.74 8.93
N LEU A 49 10.22 -13.40 8.93
CA LEU A 49 11.20 -13.29 10.02
C LEU A 49 11.79 -11.87 10.10
N LEU A 50 12.17 -11.31 8.95
CA LEU A 50 12.69 -9.95 8.87
C LEU A 50 11.63 -8.93 9.32
N TYR A 51 10.39 -9.08 8.84
CA TYR A 51 9.27 -8.24 9.25
C TYR A 51 9.07 -8.24 10.77
N ALA A 52 9.09 -9.42 11.40
CA ALA A 52 8.97 -9.52 12.85
C ALA A 52 10.09 -8.77 13.58
N ASN A 53 11.34 -8.95 13.13
CA ASN A 53 12.51 -8.26 13.70
C ASN A 53 12.44 -6.74 13.49
N THR A 54 12.14 -6.29 12.27
CA THR A 54 12.03 -4.88 11.92
C THR A 54 10.94 -4.21 12.74
N VAL A 55 9.78 -4.85 12.92
CA VAL A 55 8.70 -4.33 13.78
C VAL A 55 9.14 -4.23 15.24
N GLU A 56 9.92 -5.19 15.75
CA GLU A 56 10.45 -5.11 17.11
C GLU A 56 11.43 -3.95 17.27
N VAL A 57 12.32 -3.74 16.31
CA VAL A 57 13.23 -2.58 16.27
C VAL A 57 12.43 -1.29 16.25
N LEU A 58 11.46 -1.15 15.34
CA LEU A 58 10.61 0.04 15.24
C LEU A 58 9.86 0.32 16.56
N LYS A 59 9.35 -0.71 17.25
CA LYS A 59 8.73 -0.56 18.60
C LYS A 59 9.69 0.02 19.64
N ARG A 60 10.97 -0.32 19.60
CA ARG A 60 11.99 0.21 20.53
C ARG A 60 12.37 1.65 20.20
N PHE A 61 12.49 1.98 18.91
CA PHE A 61 12.88 3.33 18.46
C PHE A 61 11.73 4.34 18.50
N PHE A 62 10.50 3.88 18.21
CA PHE A 62 9.28 4.67 18.10
C PHE A 62 8.15 4.11 19.00
N PRO A 63 8.30 4.13 20.34
CA PRO A 63 7.29 3.58 21.22
C PRO A 63 5.97 4.36 21.14
N ALA A 64 4.86 3.67 21.42
CA ALA A 64 3.52 4.28 21.41
C ALA A 64 3.43 5.47 22.37
N GLY A 65 2.79 6.56 21.94
CA GLY A 65 2.58 7.77 22.74
C GLY A 65 3.83 8.65 22.98
N SER A 66 4.97 8.33 22.36
CA SER A 66 6.17 9.16 22.45
C SER A 66 6.29 10.13 21.29
N ASP A 67 6.76 11.34 21.57
CA ASP A 67 7.10 12.33 20.55
C ASP A 67 8.46 11.98 19.94
N ASN A 68 8.46 11.58 18.67
CA ASN A 68 9.66 11.20 17.93
C ASN A 68 9.79 12.02 16.64
N SER A 69 9.25 13.24 16.61
CA SER A 69 9.18 14.06 15.39
C SER A 69 10.54 14.17 14.68
N ASP A 70 11.63 14.44 15.40
CA ASP A 70 12.98 14.55 14.82
C ASP A 70 13.51 13.22 14.26
N LYS A 71 13.21 12.11 14.94
CA LYS A 71 13.62 10.77 14.47
C LYS A 71 12.81 10.35 13.25
N LEU A 72 11.51 10.69 13.22
CA LEU A 72 10.63 10.42 12.08
C LEU A 72 11.12 11.19 10.85
N ALA A 73 11.54 12.45 11.02
CA ALA A 73 12.15 13.23 9.94
C ALA A 73 13.35 12.49 9.33
N LEU A 74 14.32 12.07 10.15
CA LEU A 74 15.45 11.29 9.68
C LEU A 74 15.03 10.00 8.96
N MET A 75 14.02 9.32 9.50
CA MET A 75 13.51 8.05 8.99
C MET A 75 12.82 8.18 7.62
N TYR A 76 12.23 9.34 7.34
CA TYR A 76 11.54 9.62 6.08
C TYR A 76 12.46 10.19 4.99
N THR A 77 13.61 10.77 5.36
CA THR A 77 14.54 11.35 4.37
C THR A 77 15.46 10.32 3.73
N MET A 78 15.87 9.27 4.46
CA MET A 78 16.88 8.33 3.97
C MET A 78 16.54 6.87 4.25
N PRO A 79 16.76 5.97 3.28
CA PRO A 79 16.67 4.53 3.50
C PRO A 79 17.75 4.05 4.49
N LEU A 80 17.37 3.17 5.40
CA LEU A 80 18.32 2.47 6.28
C LEU A 80 18.84 1.21 5.61
N ILE A 81 20.15 1.19 5.38
CA ILE A 81 20.84 0.02 4.82
C ILE A 81 21.56 -0.71 5.94
N LEU A 82 21.12 -1.93 6.23
CA LEU A 82 21.78 -2.85 7.13
C LEU A 82 22.51 -3.90 6.30
N SER A 83 23.83 -3.93 6.39
CA SER A 83 24.64 -4.95 5.71
C SER A 83 25.53 -5.68 6.70
N GLU A 84 25.63 -7.00 6.55
CA GLU A 84 26.56 -7.82 7.31
C GLU A 84 27.71 -8.25 6.40
N GLY A 85 28.92 -7.78 6.70
CA GLY A 85 30.09 -7.97 5.84
C GLY A 85 30.53 -9.42 5.62
N LYS A 86 30.02 -10.39 6.40
CA LYS A 86 30.40 -11.81 6.29
C LYS A 86 29.43 -12.65 5.46
N SER A 87 28.14 -12.33 5.47
CA SER A 87 27.08 -13.17 4.92
C SER A 87 26.50 -12.65 3.60
N ALA A 88 27.03 -11.51 3.10
CA ALA A 88 26.45 -10.75 1.99
C ALA A 88 24.97 -10.40 2.19
N PHE A 89 24.48 -10.49 3.44
CA PHE A 89 23.14 -10.12 3.81
C PHE A 89 23.04 -8.61 3.81
N ALA A 90 22.10 -8.10 3.02
CA ALA A 90 21.78 -6.69 2.94
C ALA A 90 20.26 -6.51 3.00
N VAL A 91 19.83 -5.61 3.87
CA VAL A 91 18.46 -5.16 4.02
C VAL A 91 18.43 -3.66 3.82
N ASN A 92 17.45 -3.21 3.04
CA ASN A 92 17.18 -1.81 2.83
C ASN A 92 15.75 -1.52 3.30
N LEU A 93 15.60 -0.71 4.35
CA LEU A 93 14.32 -0.27 4.89
C LEU A 93 14.10 1.21 4.54
N SER A 94 13.05 1.50 3.78
CA SER A 94 12.56 2.85 3.53
C SER A 94 11.20 3.01 4.19
N CYS A 95 10.96 4.14 4.85
CA CYS A 95 9.66 4.45 5.40
C CYS A 95 9.23 5.86 4.96
N GLU A 96 7.94 6.05 4.81
CA GLU A 96 7.31 7.33 4.52
C GLU A 96 6.14 7.57 5.49
N ALA A 97 5.73 8.82 5.64
CA ALA A 97 4.56 9.15 6.45
C ALA A 97 3.30 8.49 5.87
N LEU A 98 2.47 7.91 6.74
CA LEU A 98 1.27 7.16 6.31
C LEU A 98 0.01 8.03 6.27
N MET A 99 -0.07 9.04 7.14
CA MET A 99 -1.28 9.85 7.36
C MET A 99 -1.20 11.19 6.61
N ILE A 100 -0.82 11.14 5.32
CA ILE A 100 -0.55 12.33 4.48
C ILE A 100 -1.80 12.96 3.86
N GLY A 101 -2.93 12.25 3.95
CA GLY A 101 -4.24 12.70 3.46
C GLY A 101 -5.38 12.18 4.34
N VAL A 102 -6.63 12.52 3.99
CA VAL A 102 -7.79 12.17 4.80
C VAL A 102 -8.08 10.66 4.79
N PRO A 103 -8.30 10.01 5.94
CA PRO A 103 -8.67 8.60 5.96
C PRO A 103 -10.00 8.33 5.25
N ILE A 104 -9.99 7.49 4.21
CA ILE A 104 -11.20 7.16 3.44
C ILE A 104 -12.31 6.54 4.28
N ASN A 105 -11.91 5.84 5.35
CA ASN A 105 -12.85 5.19 6.29
C ASN A 105 -13.66 6.18 7.13
N TRP A 106 -13.40 7.48 7.03
CA TRP A 106 -14.24 8.49 7.68
C TRP A 106 -15.58 8.74 6.98
N LEU A 107 -15.81 8.19 5.77
CA LEU A 107 -17.01 8.43 4.94
C LEU A 107 -18.34 8.10 5.66
N THR A 108 -18.32 7.20 6.65
CA THR A 108 -19.51 6.62 7.27
C THR A 108 -19.73 7.09 8.71
N SER A 109 -19.03 8.13 9.16
CA SER A 109 -18.92 8.46 10.60
C SER A 109 -20.12 9.25 11.15
N GLU A 110 -21.33 8.99 10.66
CA GLU A 110 -22.51 9.86 10.74
C GLU A 110 -23.20 9.96 12.12
N GLN A 111 -22.71 9.33 13.20
CA GLN A 111 -23.51 9.18 14.42
C GLN A 111 -22.88 9.64 15.74
N ALA A 112 -21.67 10.20 15.73
CA ALA A 112 -21.13 10.87 16.92
C ALA A 112 -20.76 12.32 16.60
N SER A 113 -21.15 13.26 17.46
CA SER A 113 -20.95 14.71 17.28
C SER A 113 -19.48 15.14 17.08
N GLY A 114 -18.50 14.31 17.44
CA GLY A 114 -17.07 14.54 17.15
C GLY A 114 -16.54 13.86 15.87
N LEU A 115 -17.37 13.11 15.17
CA LEU A 115 -17.04 12.40 13.94
C LEU A 115 -17.66 13.05 12.68
N GLN A 116 -18.64 13.94 12.85
CA GLN A 116 -19.27 14.62 11.73
C GLN A 116 -18.27 15.48 10.93
N GLU A 117 -17.41 16.23 11.60
CA GLU A 117 -16.41 17.07 10.93
C GLU A 117 -15.42 16.23 10.10
N LYS A 118 -15.04 15.05 10.61
CA LYS A 118 -14.21 14.07 9.87
C LYS A 118 -14.93 13.52 8.64
N SER A 119 -16.22 13.23 8.79
CA SER A 119 -17.08 12.76 7.70
C SER A 119 -17.30 13.83 6.62
N ASN A 120 -17.46 15.08 7.03
CA ASN A 120 -17.58 16.20 6.10
C ASN A 120 -16.28 16.38 5.32
N LEU A 121 -15.13 16.43 6.01
CA LEU A 121 -13.82 16.61 5.37
C LEU A 121 -13.55 15.55 4.28
N VAL A 122 -13.79 14.27 4.56
CA VAL A 122 -13.54 13.22 3.56
C VAL A 122 -14.49 13.32 2.35
N ARG A 123 -15.75 13.76 2.56
CA ARG A 123 -16.71 13.99 1.48
C ARG A 123 -16.37 15.23 0.66
N ASP A 124 -15.94 16.30 1.31
CA ASP A 124 -15.50 17.53 0.67
C ASP A 124 -14.28 17.25 -0.23
N VAL A 125 -13.29 16.52 0.30
CA VAL A 125 -12.12 16.09 -0.49
C VAL A 125 -12.51 15.12 -1.61
N LEU A 126 -13.43 14.17 -1.36
CA LEU A 126 -13.91 13.26 -2.41
C LEU A 126 -14.61 14.03 -3.53
N LYS A 127 -15.49 14.98 -3.17
CA LYS A 127 -16.17 15.85 -4.12
C LYS A 127 -15.18 16.68 -4.93
N TYR A 128 -14.19 17.29 -4.28
CA TYR A 128 -13.13 18.04 -4.95
C TYR A 128 -12.40 17.17 -5.99
N VAL A 129 -12.01 15.94 -5.61
CA VAL A 129 -11.32 15.01 -6.53
C VAL A 129 -12.21 14.59 -7.69
N ILE A 130 -13.48 14.28 -7.42
CA ILE A 130 -14.46 13.90 -8.45
C ILE A 130 -14.63 15.03 -9.48
N GLU A 131 -14.77 16.28 -9.01
CA GLU A 131 -14.92 17.46 -9.87
C GLU A 131 -13.63 17.74 -10.66
N LEU A 132 -12.47 17.68 -10.00
CA LEU A 132 -11.17 17.95 -10.62
C LEU A 132 -10.83 16.96 -11.75
N TYR A 133 -11.22 15.69 -11.60
CA TYR A 133 -10.91 14.63 -12.57
C TYR A 133 -12.08 14.26 -13.48
N ASP A 134 -13.22 14.96 -13.37
CA ASP A 134 -14.40 14.78 -14.21
C ASP A 134 -14.86 13.31 -14.25
N ILE A 135 -15.13 12.76 -13.06
CA ILE A 135 -15.61 11.39 -12.85
C ILE A 135 -17.07 11.29 -13.29
N GLU A 136 -17.39 10.28 -14.12
CA GLU A 136 -18.65 10.22 -14.89
C GLU A 136 -19.88 9.98 -14.02
N ASP A 137 -19.83 9.04 -13.07
CA ASP A 137 -20.91 8.78 -12.10
C ASP A 137 -20.41 8.93 -10.66
N PRO A 138 -20.38 10.17 -10.14
CA PRO A 138 -19.92 10.47 -8.78
C PRO A 138 -20.69 9.73 -7.69
N ASN A 139 -22.01 9.64 -7.85
CA ASN A 139 -22.91 9.09 -6.84
C ASN A 139 -22.70 7.58 -6.69
N LYS A 140 -22.47 6.88 -7.79
CA LYS A 140 -22.17 5.44 -7.77
C LYS A 140 -20.81 5.15 -7.19
N LEU A 141 -19.80 5.96 -7.50
CA LEU A 141 -18.49 5.82 -6.87
C LEU A 141 -18.58 6.02 -5.36
N GLU A 142 -19.23 7.09 -4.88
CA GLU A 142 -19.41 7.33 -3.45
C GLU A 142 -20.18 6.17 -2.78
N GLN A 143 -21.26 5.68 -3.43
CA GLN A 143 -22.03 4.55 -2.94
C GLN A 143 -21.14 3.30 -2.73
N LEU A 144 -20.35 2.92 -3.74
CA LEU A 144 -19.45 1.75 -3.67
C LEU A 144 -18.42 1.89 -2.54
N LEU A 145 -17.87 3.09 -2.37
CA LEU A 145 -16.92 3.38 -1.29
C LEU A 145 -17.58 3.28 0.08
N VAL A 146 -18.73 3.92 0.27
CA VAL A 146 -19.51 3.87 1.52
C VAL A 146 -19.89 2.44 1.89
N GLU A 147 -20.40 1.67 0.93
CA GLU A 147 -20.78 0.26 1.13
C GLU A 147 -19.58 -0.57 1.57
N ARG A 148 -18.42 -0.36 0.95
CA ARG A 148 -17.21 -1.05 1.37
C ARG A 148 -16.76 -0.65 2.78
N VAL A 149 -16.84 0.63 3.13
CA VAL A 149 -16.45 1.12 4.47
C VAL A 149 -17.35 0.51 5.56
N ILE A 150 -18.67 0.44 5.36
CA ILE A 150 -19.59 -0.20 6.33
C ILE A 150 -19.51 -1.74 6.34
N GLY A 151 -18.85 -2.33 5.33
CA GLY A 151 -18.72 -3.77 5.17
C GLY A 151 -19.94 -4.44 4.55
N LYS A 152 -20.74 -3.71 3.76
CA LYS A 152 -21.75 -4.28 2.86
C LYS A 152 -21.07 -4.66 1.54
N HIS A 153 -21.54 -5.73 0.92
CA HIS A 153 -20.97 -6.28 -0.32
C HIS A 153 -21.94 -6.11 -1.50
N VAL A 154 -21.39 -5.77 -2.66
CA VAL A 154 -22.05 -5.84 -3.97
C VAL A 154 -21.32 -6.94 -4.77
N GLY A 155 -21.92 -8.12 -4.90
CA GLY A 155 -21.46 -9.19 -5.81
C GLY A 155 -21.11 -10.54 -5.17
N ASN A 156 -21.42 -11.62 -5.92
CA ASN A 156 -21.24 -13.03 -5.56
C ASN A 156 -19.77 -13.40 -5.33
N GLN A 157 -19.44 -13.83 -4.11
CA GLN A 157 -18.15 -14.43 -3.76
C GLN A 157 -18.32 -15.91 -3.37
N ASP A 158 -18.55 -16.78 -4.36
CA ASP A 158 -18.49 -18.24 -4.15
C ASP A 158 -17.07 -18.75 -3.79
N TYR A 159 -16.05 -17.88 -3.82
CA TYR A 159 -14.64 -18.26 -3.68
C TYR A 159 -13.82 -17.55 -2.58
N GLU A 160 -14.42 -16.73 -1.71
CA GLU A 160 -13.74 -16.24 -0.49
C GLU A 160 -14.31 -16.83 0.83
N PRO A 161 -14.35 -18.16 1.02
CA PRO A 161 -14.73 -18.71 2.32
C PRO A 161 -13.51 -18.75 3.25
N ARG A 162 -13.48 -17.90 4.30
CA ARG A 162 -12.95 -18.15 5.68
C ARG A 162 -12.28 -16.97 6.37
N LEU A 163 -11.92 -15.88 5.69
CA LEU A 163 -11.36 -14.70 6.35
C LEU A 163 -12.51 -13.79 6.80
N LYS A 164 -12.58 -13.49 8.11
CA LYS A 164 -13.52 -12.47 8.62
C LYS A 164 -13.26 -11.17 7.84
N ASN A 165 -14.21 -10.79 6.99
CA ASN A 165 -14.12 -9.57 6.20
C ASN A 165 -13.88 -8.39 7.14
N LYS A 166 -12.69 -7.78 7.03
CA LYS A 166 -12.37 -6.56 7.78
C LYS A 166 -13.26 -5.46 7.22
N LYS A 167 -14.03 -4.80 8.09
CA LYS A 167 -14.75 -3.57 7.75
C LYS A 167 -13.74 -2.48 7.39
N GLY A 168 -14.12 -1.58 6.47
CA GLY A 168 -13.23 -0.52 6.01
C GLY A 168 -12.34 -0.94 4.84
N ILE A 169 -11.74 0.09 4.24
CA ILE A 169 -10.73 0.02 3.20
C ILE A 169 -9.39 0.21 3.91
N VAL A 170 -8.67 -0.89 4.13
CA VAL A 170 -7.46 -0.89 4.97
C VAL A 170 -6.16 -0.93 4.18
N SER A 171 -6.21 -0.97 2.84
CA SER A 171 -5.03 -0.84 2.00
C SER A 171 -5.38 -0.21 0.66
N LYS A 172 -4.38 0.38 -0.01
CA LYS A 172 -4.53 0.93 -1.36
C LYS A 172 -5.00 -0.14 -2.35
N GLN A 173 -4.50 -1.37 -2.24
CA GLN A 173 -4.91 -2.46 -3.13
C GLN A 173 -6.41 -2.77 -3.01
N GLN A 174 -6.99 -2.70 -1.81
CA GLN A 174 -8.43 -2.88 -1.63
C GLN A 174 -9.20 -1.75 -2.32
N PHE A 175 -8.72 -0.52 -2.21
CA PHE A 175 -9.31 0.64 -2.86
C PHE A 175 -9.24 0.53 -4.39
N ASP A 176 -8.07 0.18 -4.93
CA ASP A 176 -7.84 0.03 -6.37
C ASP A 176 -8.76 -1.03 -7.00
N ARG A 177 -9.09 -2.11 -6.26
CA ARG A 177 -10.08 -3.10 -6.71
C ARG A 177 -11.49 -2.52 -6.84
N ILE A 178 -11.90 -1.65 -5.90
CA ILE A 178 -13.20 -0.97 -5.97
C ILE A 178 -13.25 -0.07 -7.19
N LEU A 179 -12.19 0.73 -7.40
CA LEU A 179 -12.08 1.60 -8.57
C LEU A 179 -12.05 0.83 -9.88
N THR A 180 -11.38 -0.33 -9.91
CA THR A 180 -11.34 -1.18 -11.10
C THR A 180 -12.74 -1.68 -11.44
N ASN A 181 -13.49 -2.14 -10.45
CA ASN A 181 -14.87 -2.58 -10.66
C ASN A 181 -15.76 -1.42 -11.12
N TYR A 182 -15.65 -0.25 -10.50
CA TYR A 182 -16.35 0.97 -10.90
C TYR A 182 -16.03 1.34 -12.35
N ALA A 183 -14.74 1.45 -12.70
CA ALA A 183 -14.29 1.83 -14.03
C ALA A 183 -14.80 0.88 -15.11
N LEU A 184 -14.92 -0.42 -14.81
CA LEU A 184 -15.45 -1.43 -15.72
C LEU A 184 -16.98 -1.37 -15.84
N GLU A 185 -17.69 -1.16 -14.74
CA GLU A 185 -19.16 -1.16 -14.70
C GLU A 185 -19.75 0.12 -15.32
N TYR A 186 -19.08 1.25 -15.14
CA TYR A 186 -19.54 2.59 -15.55
C TYR A 186 -18.75 3.17 -16.73
N ASP A 187 -17.85 2.39 -17.35
CA ASP A 187 -16.99 2.80 -18.48
C ASP A 187 -16.19 4.09 -18.20
N ASP A 188 -15.70 4.25 -16.96
CA ASP A 188 -14.92 5.40 -16.52
C ASP A 188 -13.45 5.01 -16.20
N PRO A 189 -12.57 4.94 -17.21
CA PRO A 189 -11.15 4.69 -17.00
C PRO A 189 -10.40 5.88 -16.38
N LYS A 190 -11.01 7.09 -16.29
CA LYS A 190 -10.37 8.26 -15.67
C LYS A 190 -10.22 8.04 -14.17
N ALA A 191 -11.18 7.36 -13.54
CA ALA A 191 -11.15 6.99 -12.12
C ALA A 191 -9.86 6.22 -11.72
N LEU A 192 -9.25 5.48 -12.65
CA LEU A 192 -8.00 4.74 -12.42
C LEU A 192 -6.73 5.61 -12.53
N LYS A 193 -6.83 6.78 -13.16
CA LYS A 193 -5.70 7.71 -13.38
C LYS A 193 -5.54 8.72 -12.25
N VAL A 194 -6.57 8.89 -11.42
CA VAL A 194 -6.54 9.79 -10.27
C VAL A 194 -5.48 9.32 -9.27
N PRO A 195 -4.60 10.21 -8.77
CA PRO A 195 -3.58 9.87 -7.79
C PRO A 195 -4.18 9.84 -6.38
N TRP A 196 -5.10 8.91 -6.13
CA TRP A 196 -5.90 8.83 -4.90
C TRP A 196 -5.09 8.79 -3.60
N ASN A 197 -3.89 8.20 -3.62
CA ASN A 197 -2.99 8.16 -2.47
C ASN A 197 -2.45 9.53 -2.05
N LYS A 198 -2.57 10.54 -2.92
CA LYS A 198 -2.23 11.93 -2.58
C LYS A 198 -3.37 12.67 -1.89
N TYR A 199 -4.58 12.11 -1.85
CA TYR A 199 -5.73 12.73 -1.16
C TYR A 199 -6.17 11.91 0.04
N PHE A 200 -6.05 10.59 -0.04
CA PHE A 200 -6.61 9.66 0.92
C PHE A 200 -5.58 8.74 1.57
N SER A 201 -5.79 8.46 2.84
CA SER A 201 -5.07 7.43 3.60
C SER A 201 -5.92 6.17 3.74
N PHE A 202 -5.33 5.00 3.48
CA PHE A 202 -6.00 3.70 3.51
C PHE A 202 -5.64 2.90 4.76
N VAL A 203 -6.15 3.32 5.91
CA VAL A 203 -5.81 2.74 7.22
C VAL A 203 -7.07 2.49 8.05
N PRO A 204 -7.05 1.51 8.98
CA PRO A 204 -8.06 1.42 10.02
C PRO A 204 -8.18 2.73 10.80
N THR A 205 -9.40 3.17 11.09
CA THR A 205 -9.66 4.42 11.81
C THR A 205 -10.43 4.17 13.10
N ASP A 206 -10.11 4.94 14.12
CA ASP A 206 -10.83 5.05 15.38
C ASP A 206 -11.12 6.52 15.73
N LYS A 207 -11.65 6.76 16.93
CA LYS A 207 -12.00 8.12 17.39
C LYS A 207 -10.77 9.03 17.54
N GLN A 208 -9.60 8.46 17.85
CA GLN A 208 -8.35 9.19 18.12
C GLN A 208 -7.49 9.38 16.86
N THR A 209 -7.82 8.68 15.78
CA THR A 209 -7.13 8.84 14.48
C THR A 209 -7.14 10.29 14.06
N ARG A 210 -5.97 10.80 13.67
CA ARG A 210 -5.74 12.16 13.17
C ARG A 210 -4.91 12.09 11.90
N ILE A 211 -4.95 13.17 11.11
CA ILE A 211 -4.09 13.38 9.95
C ILE A 211 -2.77 13.99 10.45
N ASP A 212 -1.65 13.63 9.82
CA ASP A 212 -0.35 14.24 10.13
C ASP A 212 -0.37 15.74 9.85
N GLY A 213 0.28 16.56 10.67
CA GLY A 213 0.34 18.01 10.48
C GLY A 213 1.55 18.54 9.72
N ASN A 214 2.55 17.67 9.49
CA ASN A 214 3.88 18.03 8.98
C ASN A 214 4.16 17.37 7.63
N TYR A 215 3.58 16.20 7.36
CA TYR A 215 3.85 15.41 6.16
C TYR A 215 2.66 15.32 5.20
N LEU A 216 1.73 16.26 5.27
CA LEU A 216 0.60 16.33 4.36
C LEU A 216 1.08 16.43 2.90
N SER A 217 0.33 15.80 2.00
CA SER A 217 0.53 16.02 0.57
C SER A 217 0.03 17.42 0.16
N PRO A 218 0.69 18.08 -0.80
CA PRO A 218 0.20 19.33 -1.39
C PRO A 218 -1.24 19.22 -1.92
N GLU A 219 -1.57 18.09 -2.56
CA GLU A 219 -2.87 17.86 -3.16
C GLU A 219 -3.99 17.77 -2.13
N PHE A 220 -3.73 17.14 -0.98
CA PHE A 220 -4.69 17.11 0.11
C PHE A 220 -4.86 18.49 0.74
N ILE A 221 -3.80 19.26 0.95
CA ILE A 221 -3.90 20.63 1.49
C ILE A 221 -4.75 21.50 0.56
N SER A 222 -4.49 21.43 -0.75
CA SER A 222 -5.26 22.15 -1.76
C SER A 222 -6.75 21.79 -1.68
N ALA A 223 -7.08 20.49 -1.65
CA ALA A 223 -8.45 20.00 -1.56
C ALA A 223 -9.14 20.35 -0.23
N ALA A 224 -8.43 20.27 0.90
CA ALA A 224 -9.02 20.42 2.24
C ALA A 224 -9.22 21.88 2.66
N PHE A 225 -8.44 22.80 2.10
CA PHE A 225 -8.45 24.21 2.48
C PHE A 225 -8.83 25.15 1.34
N ASP A 226 -9.19 24.60 0.18
CA ASP A 226 -9.57 25.36 -1.03
C ASP A 226 -8.48 26.37 -1.44
N ILE A 227 -7.24 25.89 -1.47
CA ILE A 227 -6.06 26.67 -1.85
C ILE A 227 -5.59 26.19 -3.23
N PRO A 228 -5.32 27.09 -4.19
CA PRO A 228 -4.71 26.72 -5.47
C PRO A 228 -3.46 25.87 -5.29
N ILE A 229 -3.38 24.75 -6.02
CA ILE A 229 -2.31 23.77 -5.87
C ILE A 229 -0.92 24.38 -6.13
N GLU A 230 -0.84 25.38 -6.99
CA GLU A 230 0.39 26.11 -7.32
C GLU A 230 0.94 26.83 -6.08
N ILE A 231 0.08 27.50 -5.31
CA ILE A 231 0.47 28.19 -4.07
C ILE A 231 0.96 27.18 -3.03
N VAL A 232 0.28 26.04 -2.92
CA VAL A 232 0.69 24.97 -2.02
C VAL A 232 2.05 24.42 -2.43
N GLN A 233 2.26 24.11 -3.71
CA GLN A 233 3.53 23.56 -4.20
C GLN A 233 4.71 24.52 -4.03
N ASP A 234 4.48 25.83 -4.16
CA ASP A 234 5.53 26.84 -4.01
C ASP A 234 5.94 27.07 -2.54
N SER A 235 5.00 26.92 -1.59
CA SER A 235 5.20 27.34 -0.20
C SER A 235 5.18 26.20 0.83
N TRP A 236 4.64 25.03 0.49
CA TRP A 236 4.60 23.88 1.38
C TRP A 236 5.81 22.97 1.19
N ILE A 237 6.68 22.91 2.19
CA ILE A 237 7.83 22.00 2.21
C ILE A 237 7.50 20.85 3.15
N VAL A 238 7.21 19.67 2.58
CA VAL A 238 6.86 18.45 3.33
C VAL A 238 7.93 18.14 4.37
N GLY A 239 7.53 18.01 5.64
CA GLY A 239 8.41 17.69 6.76
C GLY A 239 9.15 18.87 7.39
N GLU A 240 9.22 20.02 6.72
CA GLU A 240 9.82 21.25 7.24
C GLU A 240 8.76 22.27 7.68
N SER A 241 7.70 22.42 6.88
CA SER A 241 6.55 23.25 7.18
C SER A 241 5.61 22.56 8.17
N THR A 242 4.90 23.35 8.98
CA THR A 242 3.74 22.85 9.75
C THR A 242 2.47 23.43 9.14
N LEU A 243 1.38 22.66 9.15
CA LEU A 243 0.08 23.13 8.65
C LEU A 243 -0.33 24.46 9.30
N ALA A 244 -0.07 24.62 10.60
CA ALA A 244 -0.37 25.85 11.34
C ALA A 244 0.35 27.08 10.79
N THR A 245 1.65 26.94 10.53
CA THR A 245 2.46 28.03 9.97
C THR A 245 2.02 28.33 8.54
N PHE A 246 1.86 27.30 7.72
CA PHE A 246 1.49 27.44 6.31
C PHE A 246 0.13 28.15 6.14
N LEU A 247 -0.91 27.76 6.89
CA LEU A 247 -2.22 28.39 6.80
C LEU A 247 -2.17 29.85 7.26
N LYS A 248 -1.39 30.16 8.30
CA LYS A 248 -1.21 31.53 8.79
C LYS A 248 -0.52 32.42 7.75
N GLU A 249 0.50 31.92 7.07
CA GLU A 249 1.24 32.65 6.03
C GLU A 249 0.36 32.92 4.79
N ASN A 250 -0.59 32.02 4.50
CA ASN A 250 -1.55 32.16 3.40
C ASN A 250 -2.85 32.87 3.82
N ALA A 251 -2.84 33.64 4.92
CA ALA A 251 -3.97 34.43 5.43
C ALA A 251 -5.26 33.63 5.73
N ILE A 252 -5.14 32.32 5.97
CA ILE A 252 -6.26 31.47 6.39
C ILE A 252 -6.36 31.54 7.90
N SER A 253 -7.34 32.31 8.39
CA SER A 253 -7.53 32.58 9.82
C SER A 253 -8.30 31.48 10.57
N THR A 254 -8.69 30.39 9.89
CA THR A 254 -9.45 29.32 10.51
C THR A 254 -8.56 28.53 11.47
N PRO A 255 -8.91 28.44 12.77
CA PRO A 255 -8.11 27.67 13.71
C PRO A 255 -8.09 26.19 13.32
N ILE A 256 -6.89 25.60 13.34
CA ILE A 256 -6.73 24.18 13.05
C ILE A 256 -7.48 23.35 14.09
N ASN A 257 -8.32 22.44 13.59
CA ASN A 257 -9.00 21.50 14.44
C ASN A 257 -8.06 20.37 14.87
N ASN A 258 -7.52 20.50 16.08
CA ASN A 258 -6.58 19.54 16.68
C ASN A 258 -7.18 18.13 16.93
N LYS A 259 -8.50 17.95 16.74
CA LYS A 259 -9.16 16.63 16.77
C LYS A 259 -9.08 15.91 15.41
N ILE A 260 -8.83 16.65 14.33
CA ILE A 260 -8.67 16.14 12.97
C ILE A 260 -7.19 16.08 12.62
N TYR A 261 -6.47 17.17 12.85
CA TYR A 261 -5.06 17.31 12.51
C TYR A 261 -4.19 17.17 13.75
N ALA A 262 -3.05 16.50 13.62
CA ALA A 262 -2.02 16.48 14.63
C ALA A 262 -1.16 17.75 14.51
N ASN A 263 -0.70 18.29 15.64
CA ASN A 263 0.19 19.45 15.64
C ASN A 263 1.67 19.09 15.42
N LYS A 264 1.94 17.80 15.25
CA LYS A 264 3.26 17.19 15.15
C LYS A 264 3.15 15.97 14.24
N ALA A 265 4.31 15.49 13.78
CA ALA A 265 4.43 14.24 13.05
C ALA A 265 3.80 13.08 13.85
N LEU A 266 3.00 12.27 13.18
CA LEU A 266 2.40 11.08 13.75
C LEU A 266 3.35 9.90 13.60
N ASN A 267 3.39 9.05 14.62
CA ASN A 267 4.09 7.77 14.54
C ASN A 267 3.26 6.76 13.73
N ALA A 268 3.07 7.08 12.45
CA ALA A 268 2.30 6.33 11.48
C ALA A 268 3.08 6.34 10.15
N MET A 269 3.64 5.20 9.79
CA MET A 269 4.55 5.06 8.66
C MET A 269 4.14 3.91 7.74
N HIS A 270 4.28 4.12 6.43
CA HIS A 270 4.33 3.06 5.45
C HIS A 270 5.79 2.69 5.26
N CYS A 271 6.14 1.42 5.44
CA CYS A 271 7.51 0.95 5.29
C CYS A 271 7.61 -0.10 4.19
N GLU A 272 8.67 0.01 3.42
CA GLU A 272 9.08 -0.90 2.35
C GLU A 272 10.46 -1.46 2.71
N GLU A 273 10.58 -2.79 2.74
CA GLU A 273 11.84 -3.45 3.00
C GLU A 273 12.23 -4.34 1.81
N THR A 274 13.45 -4.14 1.33
CA THR A 274 14.07 -4.94 0.26
C THR A 274 15.23 -5.73 0.84
N PHE A 275 15.32 -7.01 0.51
CA PHE A 275 16.38 -7.89 1.02
C PHE A 275 16.86 -8.87 -0.06
N ALA A 276 18.13 -9.25 0.03
CA ALA A 276 18.72 -10.27 -0.82
C ALA A 276 18.53 -11.68 -0.22
N TYR A 277 18.12 -12.64 -1.06
CA TYR A 277 18.00 -14.05 -0.67
C TYR A 277 18.25 -14.97 -1.86
N LYS A 278 19.21 -15.91 -1.73
CA LYS A 278 19.60 -16.87 -2.78
C LYS A 278 19.74 -16.21 -4.16
N GLU A 279 20.61 -15.19 -4.24
CA GLU A 279 20.95 -14.42 -5.46
C GLU A 279 19.81 -13.60 -6.08
N ARG A 280 18.66 -13.50 -5.41
CA ARG A 280 17.51 -12.72 -5.84
C ARG A 280 17.19 -11.61 -4.85
N GLN A 281 16.56 -10.54 -5.32
CA GLN A 281 16.04 -9.49 -4.46
C GLN A 281 14.54 -9.66 -4.28
N TYR A 282 14.10 -9.50 -3.04
CA TYR A 282 12.69 -9.60 -2.68
C TYR A 282 12.29 -8.35 -1.92
N LYS A 283 11.00 -8.05 -2.03
CA LYS A 283 10.42 -6.89 -1.39
C LYS A 283 9.15 -7.24 -0.64
N TYR A 284 8.97 -6.63 0.53
CA TYR A 284 7.68 -6.56 1.19
C TYR A 284 7.42 -5.15 1.72
N LYS A 285 6.15 -4.86 2.01
CA LYS A 285 5.72 -3.59 2.60
C LYS A 285 4.75 -3.84 3.73
N PHE A 286 4.66 -2.89 4.64
CA PHE A 286 3.76 -2.94 5.79
C PHE A 286 3.48 -1.53 6.32
N ASN A 287 2.44 -1.40 7.13
CA ASN A 287 2.13 -0.17 7.85
C ASN A 287 2.51 -0.35 9.32
N TYR A 288 3.08 0.69 9.93
CA TYR A 288 3.37 0.75 11.35
C TYR A 288 2.70 1.99 11.95
N ILE A 289 1.83 1.80 12.94
CA ILE A 289 1.06 2.86 13.60
C ILE A 289 1.16 2.63 15.11
N GLU A 290 1.74 3.59 15.82
CA GLU A 290 1.82 3.65 17.29
C GLU A 290 2.19 2.31 17.95
N GLY A 291 3.30 1.71 17.53
CA GLY A 291 3.77 0.44 18.12
C GLY A 291 3.08 -0.81 17.60
N ARG A 292 2.18 -0.70 16.62
CA ARG A 292 1.50 -1.85 15.98
C ARG A 292 1.81 -1.88 14.49
N SER A 293 2.00 -3.07 13.95
CA SER A 293 2.19 -3.26 12.51
C SER A 293 0.99 -3.97 11.89
N SER A 294 0.72 -3.67 10.61
CA SER A 294 -0.39 -4.22 9.85
C SER A 294 -0.10 -4.22 8.34
N ASN A 295 -0.96 -4.86 7.55
CA ASN A 295 -0.89 -4.86 6.08
C ASN A 295 0.44 -5.35 5.51
N PHE A 296 0.99 -6.43 6.08
CA PHE A 296 2.13 -7.11 5.48
C PHE A 296 1.74 -7.62 4.07
N GLU A 297 2.44 -7.13 3.05
CA GLU A 297 2.26 -7.52 1.66
C GLU A 297 3.63 -7.90 1.08
N PHE A 298 3.80 -9.17 0.72
CA PHE A 298 4.98 -9.68 0.03
C PHE A 298 4.82 -9.49 -1.47
N ASN A 299 5.67 -8.65 -2.07
CA ASN A 299 5.58 -8.27 -3.48
C ASN A 299 6.34 -9.23 -4.40
N GLY A 300 6.96 -10.28 -3.85
CA GLY A 300 7.69 -11.28 -4.61
C GLY A 300 9.10 -10.83 -5.01
N GLN A 301 9.65 -11.54 -5.99
CA GLN A 301 10.95 -11.25 -6.57
C GLN A 301 10.88 -9.97 -7.42
N GLN A 302 11.88 -9.10 -7.28
CA GLN A 302 12.07 -7.94 -8.16
C GLN A 302 12.83 -8.31 -9.43
#